data_AF-A0A8H7I7K0-F1
#
_entry.id   AF-A0A8H7I7K0-F1
#
_cell.length_a   1.000
_cell.length_b   1.000
_cell.length_c   1.000
_cell.angle_alpha   90.00
_cell.angle_beta   90.00
_cell.angle_gamma   90.00
#
_symmetry.space_group_name_H-M   'P 1'
#
loop_
_entity.id
_entity.type
_entity.pdbx_description
1 polymer ?
#
loop_
_entity_poly.entity_id
_entity_poly.type
_entity_poly.pdbx_seq_one_letter_code
_entity_poly.pdbx_strand_id
1 'polypeptide(L)'
;MPPTQTIQTCSACGEQYPAGNAEQTLSLPDSGTCIMCTFTVAPWEFSTFAPTAPAVNVESVQGIYLPANNPSPTPIAVNVNIHNEPVGVRRVPQIEFLGPRNTLFYITITKGPAGQLLNCPYHVYFQTYHQSLPNQCVSAITHGSPKYPWLGDIVVLKFDGKRMERFRSASLTDDMANISWFFMSHAIPSQEARV
;
A
#
# COMPACT_ATOMS: atom_id res chain seq x y z
N MET A 1 2.42 -18.83 16.88
CA MET A 1 3.78 -18.29 16.63
C MET A 1 3.67 -17.22 15.56
N PRO A 2 4.12 -15.98 15.76
CA PRO A 2 4.18 -15.00 14.68
C PRO A 2 5.30 -15.41 13.70
N PRO A 3 5.15 -15.13 12.38
CA PRO A 3 6.20 -15.45 11.42
C PRO A 3 7.43 -14.56 11.66
N THR A 4 8.57 -15.20 11.85
CA THR A 4 9.89 -14.59 11.87
C THR A 4 10.16 -13.96 10.50
N GLN A 5 10.26 -12.63 10.41
CA GLN A 5 10.73 -11.98 9.20
C GLN A 5 12.24 -12.17 9.07
N THR A 6 12.66 -12.87 8.02
CA THR A 6 14.07 -13.09 7.69
C THR A 6 14.64 -11.81 7.07
N ILE A 7 15.73 -11.28 7.64
CA ILE A 7 16.48 -10.14 7.10
C ILE A 7 17.68 -10.69 6.32
N GLN A 8 17.94 -10.19 5.12
CA GLN A 8 19.12 -10.52 4.33
C GLN A 8 20.07 -9.32 4.28
N THR A 9 21.37 -9.58 4.33
CA THR A 9 22.41 -8.55 4.26
C THR A 9 23.13 -8.69 2.92
N CYS A 10 23.21 -7.60 2.15
CA CYS A 10 23.94 -7.58 0.89
C CYS A 10 25.44 -7.75 1.17
N SER A 11 26.05 -8.82 0.68
CA SER A 11 27.46 -9.13 0.92
C SER A 11 28.43 -8.16 0.22
N ALA A 12 27.96 -7.35 -0.72
CA ALA A 12 28.79 -6.41 -1.47
C ALA A 12 28.85 -5.01 -0.85
N CYS A 13 27.73 -4.48 -0.35
CA CYS A 13 27.66 -3.14 0.24
C CYS A 13 27.41 -3.12 1.75
N GLY A 14 27.09 -4.26 2.37
CA GLY A 14 26.84 -4.37 3.81
C GLY A 14 25.47 -3.87 4.28
N GLU A 15 24.59 -3.46 3.37
CA GLU A 15 23.24 -2.98 3.73
C GLU A 15 22.25 -4.13 3.97
N GLN A 16 21.36 -3.95 4.95
CA GLN A 16 20.34 -4.94 5.33
C GLN A 16 18.98 -4.63 4.70
N TYR A 17 18.36 -5.63 4.07
CA TYR A 17 17.05 -5.53 3.42
C TYR A 17 16.09 -6.62 3.93
N PRO A 18 14.79 -6.32 4.06
CA PRO A 18 13.77 -7.34 4.31
C PRO A 18 13.67 -8.34 3.13
N ALA A 19 13.30 -9.60 3.40
CA ALA A 19 13.17 -10.60 2.34
C ALA A 19 11.93 -10.35 1.46
N GLY A 20 12.14 -10.15 0.15
CA GLY A 20 11.10 -10.03 -0.87
C GLY A 20 11.70 -9.97 -2.29
N ASN A 21 11.09 -10.67 -3.24
CA ASN A 21 11.70 -10.95 -4.56
C ASN A 21 11.50 -9.80 -5.55
N ALA A 22 12.56 -9.02 -5.81
CA ALA A 22 12.81 -8.53 -7.16
C ALA A 22 14.30 -8.58 -7.50
N GLU A 23 14.57 -9.08 -8.69
CA GLU A 23 15.90 -9.12 -9.29
C GLU A 23 16.11 -7.81 -10.06
N GLN A 24 17.09 -7.00 -9.65
CA GLN A 24 17.68 -5.98 -10.51
C GLN A 24 19.16 -6.30 -10.67
N THR A 25 19.59 -6.41 -11.93
CA THR A 25 21.00 -6.59 -12.26
C THR A 25 21.63 -5.20 -12.37
N LEU A 26 22.54 -4.88 -11.46
CA LEU A 26 23.37 -3.66 -11.53
C LEU A 26 24.71 -4.02 -12.16
N SER A 27 24.98 -3.47 -13.34
CA SER A 27 26.30 -3.53 -13.97
C SER A 27 27.15 -2.35 -13.51
N LEU A 28 28.21 -2.63 -12.75
CA LEU A 28 29.25 -1.62 -12.44
C LEU A 28 30.14 -1.42 -13.67
N PRO A 29 30.51 -0.17 -14.03
CA PRO A 29 31.24 0.11 -15.26
C PRO A 29 32.66 -0.46 -15.32
N ASP A 30 33.30 -0.79 -14.19
CA ASP A 30 34.77 -0.95 -14.17
C ASP A 30 35.33 -2.29 -13.63
N SER A 31 34.54 -3.35 -13.46
CA SER A 31 35.11 -4.62 -12.93
C SER A 31 34.64 -5.93 -13.57
N GLY A 32 33.70 -5.92 -14.53
CA GLY A 32 33.22 -7.16 -15.16
C GLY A 32 32.49 -8.13 -14.22
N THR A 33 32.25 -7.75 -12.96
CA THR A 33 31.48 -8.51 -11.98
C THR A 33 30.06 -7.96 -11.87
N CYS A 34 29.07 -8.72 -12.36
CA CYS A 34 27.66 -8.45 -12.07
C CYS A 34 27.38 -8.80 -10.61
N ILE A 35 27.02 -7.81 -9.79
CA ILE A 35 26.54 -8.04 -8.43
C ILE A 35 25.02 -7.92 -8.48
N MET A 36 24.34 -9.03 -8.20
CA MET A 36 22.89 -9.07 -8.08
C MET A 36 22.48 -8.38 -6.77
N CYS A 37 21.90 -7.19 -6.88
CA CYS A 37 21.31 -6.48 -5.73
C CYS A 37 19.81 -6.80 -5.71
N THR A 38 19.35 -7.49 -4.67
CA THR A 38 17.91 -7.71 -4.44
C THR A 38 17.36 -6.59 -3.57
N PHE A 39 16.42 -5.82 -4.12
CA PHE A 39 15.70 -4.78 -3.40
C PHE A 39 14.36 -5.31 -2.91
N THR A 40 13.96 -4.95 -1.70
CA THR A 40 12.60 -5.22 -1.23
C THR A 40 11.62 -4.27 -1.90
N VAL A 41 11.05 -4.74 -2.98
CA VAL A 41 9.85 -4.19 -3.59
C VAL A 41 8.74 -4.35 -2.57
N ALA A 42 8.06 -3.25 -2.21
CA ALA A 42 6.77 -3.39 -1.56
C ALA A 42 5.89 -4.18 -2.54
N PRO A 43 5.53 -5.44 -2.24
CA PRO A 43 4.66 -6.18 -3.14
C PRO A 43 3.30 -5.53 -3.00
N TRP A 44 2.95 -4.64 -3.93
CA TRP A 44 1.55 -4.26 -4.05
C TRP A 44 0.76 -5.53 -4.38
N GLU A 45 -0.29 -5.79 -3.62
CA GLU A 45 -1.11 -6.97 -3.80
C GLU A 45 -2.31 -6.60 -4.67
N PHE A 46 -2.64 -7.47 -5.63
CA PHE A 46 -3.88 -7.33 -6.37
C PHE A 46 -5.04 -7.68 -5.45
N SER A 47 -6.12 -6.89 -5.50
CA SER A 47 -7.39 -7.26 -4.89
C SER A 47 -8.10 -8.33 -5.75
N THR A 48 -7.53 -9.54 -5.85
CA THR A 48 -8.09 -10.64 -6.66
C THR A 48 -9.16 -11.45 -5.93
N PHE A 49 -9.49 -11.11 -4.68
CA PHE A 49 -10.47 -11.87 -3.92
C PHE A 49 -11.86 -11.77 -4.57
N ALA A 50 -12.29 -12.91 -5.13
CA ALA A 50 -13.66 -13.15 -5.56
C ALA A 50 -14.37 -13.94 -4.45
N PRO A 51 -15.35 -13.36 -3.75
CA PRO A 51 -16.09 -14.08 -2.72
C PRO A 51 -16.84 -15.26 -3.33
N THR A 52 -16.77 -16.42 -2.67
CA THR A 52 -17.53 -17.62 -3.05
C THR A 52 -18.87 -17.68 -2.30
N ALA A 53 -18.93 -17.08 -1.11
CA ALA A 53 -20.15 -16.94 -0.31
C ALA A 53 -20.75 -15.53 -0.40
N PRO A 54 -22.08 -15.36 -0.28
CA PRO A 54 -22.68 -14.03 -0.16
C PRO A 54 -22.20 -13.32 1.11
N ALA A 55 -22.24 -11.98 1.09
CA ALA A 55 -21.92 -11.19 2.28
C ALA A 55 -22.94 -11.48 3.40
N VAL A 56 -22.43 -11.81 4.58
CA VAL A 56 -23.24 -12.14 5.76
C VAL A 56 -23.57 -10.88 6.56
N ASN A 57 -22.69 -9.88 6.51
CA ASN A 57 -22.87 -8.60 7.20
C ASN A 57 -22.13 -7.49 6.44
N VAL A 58 -22.51 -6.24 6.70
CA VAL A 58 -21.88 -5.03 6.16
C VAL A 58 -21.50 -4.12 7.31
N GLU A 59 -20.23 -3.71 7.36
CA GLU A 59 -19.72 -2.75 8.33
C GLU A 59 -19.39 -1.44 7.62
N SER A 60 -19.77 -0.29 8.18
CA SER A 60 -19.38 1.02 7.66
C SER A 60 -18.21 1.57 8.47
N VAL A 61 -17.11 1.92 7.80
CA VAL A 61 -15.91 2.49 8.42
C VAL A 61 -15.52 3.78 7.74
N GLN A 62 -14.93 4.71 8.50
CA GLN A 62 -14.36 5.93 7.92
C GLN A 62 -12.95 5.63 7.38
N GLY A 63 -12.75 5.85 6.10
CA GLY A 63 -11.44 5.90 5.45
C GLY A 63 -11.00 7.34 5.17
N ILE A 64 -9.79 7.47 4.63
CA ILE A 64 -9.28 8.75 4.12
C ILE A 64 -9.23 8.65 2.60
N TYR A 65 -9.91 9.58 1.93
CA TYR A 65 -9.93 9.72 0.49
C TYR A 65 -8.95 10.80 0.06
N LEU A 66 -8.10 10.46 -0.91
CA LEU A 66 -7.13 11.35 -1.52
C LEU A 66 -7.52 11.52 -3.00
N PRO A 67 -8.42 12.48 -3.30
CA PRO A 67 -8.84 12.75 -4.67
C PRO A 67 -7.67 13.23 -5.53
N ALA A 68 -7.57 12.75 -6.76
CA ALA A 68 -6.52 13.17 -7.68
C ALA A 68 -6.64 14.62 -8.10
N ASN A 69 -7.88 15.12 -8.19
CA ASN A 69 -8.22 16.44 -8.71
C ASN A 69 -8.33 17.54 -7.64
N ASN A 70 -8.10 17.23 -6.36
CA ASN A 70 -8.25 18.18 -5.26
C ASN A 70 -7.09 18.02 -4.27
N PRO A 71 -6.42 19.10 -3.84
CA PRO A 71 -5.28 19.01 -2.93
C PRO A 71 -5.66 18.58 -1.50
N SER A 72 -6.93 18.67 -1.11
CA SER A 72 -7.35 18.45 0.27
C SER A 72 -7.86 17.01 0.50
N PRO A 73 -7.30 16.27 1.47
CA PRO A 73 -7.80 14.94 1.84
C PRO A 73 -9.17 15.06 2.52
N THR A 74 -10.05 14.09 2.29
CA THR A 74 -11.40 14.09 2.87
C THR A 74 -11.72 12.76 3.55
N PRO A 75 -12.53 12.76 4.63
CA PRO A 75 -13.01 11.50 5.21
C PRO A 75 -14.08 10.91 4.30
N ILE A 76 -14.07 9.59 4.12
CA ILE A 76 -15.07 8.87 3.32
C ILE A 76 -15.61 7.66 4.07
N ALA A 77 -16.93 7.49 4.07
CA ALA A 77 -17.55 6.28 4.59
C ALA A 77 -17.42 5.15 3.55
N VAL A 78 -16.77 4.05 3.94
CA VAL A 78 -16.59 2.87 3.12
C VAL A 78 -17.32 1.70 3.75
N ASN A 79 -18.18 1.06 2.96
CA ASN A 79 -18.84 -0.16 3.37
C ASN A 79 -17.89 -1.34 3.16
N VAL A 80 -17.86 -2.25 4.13
CA VAL A 80 -17.02 -3.44 4.12
C VAL A 80 -17.93 -4.64 4.22
N ASN A 81 -17.96 -5.42 3.14
CA ASN A 81 -18.70 -6.67 3.10
C ASN A 81 -17.93 -7.75 3.85
N ILE A 82 -18.61 -8.43 4.77
CA ILE A 82 -18.06 -9.51 5.58
C ILE A 82 -18.54 -10.83 4.99
N HIS A 83 -17.61 -11.64 4.51
CA HIS A 83 -17.85 -12.96 3.93
C HIS A 83 -17.31 -14.03 4.87
N ASN A 84 -18.14 -15.04 5.17
CA ASN A 84 -17.71 -16.23 5.91
C ASN A 84 -17.32 -17.30 4.90
N GLU A 85 -16.03 -17.34 4.56
CA GLU A 85 -15.47 -18.34 3.66
C GLU A 85 -15.03 -19.58 4.46
N PRO A 86 -14.90 -20.77 3.84
CA PRO A 86 -14.41 -21.97 4.51
C PRO A 86 -13.02 -21.80 5.16
N VAL A 87 -12.20 -20.91 4.60
CA VAL A 87 -10.84 -20.61 5.06
C VAL A 87 -10.83 -19.55 6.18
N GLY A 88 -11.97 -18.89 6.45
CA GLY A 88 -12.12 -17.89 7.49
C GLY A 88 -12.93 -16.67 7.05
N VAL A 89 -12.98 -15.67 7.93
CA VAL A 89 -13.71 -14.43 7.67
C VAL A 89 -12.90 -13.52 6.75
N ARG A 90 -13.48 -13.14 5.61
CA ARG A 90 -12.90 -12.19 4.65
C ARG A 90 -13.66 -10.88 4.69
N ARG A 91 -12.93 -9.77 4.73
CA ARG A 91 -13.48 -8.41 4.75
C ARG A 91 -13.12 -7.72 3.46
N VAL A 92 -14.13 -7.26 2.75
CA VAL A 92 -14.00 -6.79 1.37
C VAL A 92 -14.54 -5.35 1.31
N PRO A 93 -13.67 -4.34 1.24
CA PRO A 93 -14.14 -2.95 1.13
C PRO A 93 -14.78 -2.70 -0.23
N GLN A 94 -15.89 -1.97 -0.22
CA GLN A 94 -16.62 -1.51 -1.40
C GLN A 94 -16.05 -0.17 -1.85
N ILE A 95 -15.04 -0.24 -2.71
CA ILE A 95 -14.26 0.90 -3.23
C ILE A 95 -14.29 0.91 -4.76
N GLU A 96 -15.35 0.35 -5.36
CA GLU A 96 -15.52 0.25 -6.81
C GLU A 96 -15.63 1.62 -7.51
N PHE A 97 -15.84 2.70 -6.75
CA PHE A 97 -15.78 4.07 -7.28
C PHE A 97 -14.36 4.48 -7.71
N LEU A 98 -13.31 3.84 -7.15
CA LEU A 98 -11.95 3.98 -7.67
C LEU A 98 -11.79 3.29 -9.02
N GLY A 99 -12.68 2.35 -9.34
CA GLY A 99 -12.74 1.61 -10.59
C GLY A 99 -12.94 0.10 -10.36
N PRO A 100 -12.87 -0.71 -11.44
CA PRO A 100 -13.13 -2.14 -11.35
C PRO A 100 -12.20 -2.85 -10.36
N ARG A 101 -12.74 -3.77 -9.54
CA ARG A 101 -11.96 -4.43 -8.47
C ARG A 101 -10.69 -5.13 -8.96
N ASN A 102 -10.72 -5.72 -10.16
CA ASN A 102 -9.59 -6.41 -10.78
C ASN A 102 -8.47 -5.46 -11.25
N THR A 103 -8.67 -4.14 -11.16
CA THR A 103 -7.68 -3.13 -11.51
C THR A 103 -7.17 -2.37 -10.29
N LEU A 104 -7.69 -2.70 -9.10
CA LEU A 104 -7.28 -2.09 -7.84
C LEU A 104 -6.12 -2.86 -7.20
N PHE A 105 -5.09 -2.09 -6.90
CA PHE A 105 -3.93 -2.52 -6.14
C PHE A 105 -4.05 -2.00 -4.72
N TYR A 106 -3.39 -2.68 -3.78
CA TYR A 106 -3.18 -2.11 -2.47
C TYR A 106 -1.76 -2.32 -1.94
N ILE A 107 -1.34 -1.41 -1.08
CA ILE A 107 -0.09 -1.49 -0.33
C ILE A 107 -0.41 -1.42 1.17
N THR A 108 0.21 -2.31 1.95
CA THR A 108 0.07 -2.31 3.40
C THR A 108 1.15 -1.45 4.05
N ILE A 109 0.72 -0.40 4.77
CA ILE A 109 1.60 0.42 5.61
C ILE A 109 1.65 -0.21 7.00
N THR A 110 2.80 -0.76 7.37
CA THR A 110 3.02 -1.38 8.68
C THR A 110 3.99 -0.60 9.58
N LYS A 111 4.67 0.41 9.04
CA LYS A 111 5.69 1.21 9.73
C LYS A 111 5.36 2.69 9.69
N GLY A 112 5.68 3.40 10.76
CA GLY A 112 5.55 4.85 10.87
C GLY A 112 6.87 5.60 10.59
N PRO A 113 6.88 6.94 10.80
CA PRO A 113 7.99 7.82 10.46
C PRO A 113 9.36 7.48 11.06
N ALA A 114 9.39 6.93 12.27
CA ALA A 114 10.62 6.52 12.96
C ALA A 114 10.91 5.01 12.76
N GLY A 115 10.30 4.38 11.76
CA GLY A 115 10.45 2.95 11.46
C GLY A 115 9.74 2.01 12.43
N GLN A 116 9.02 2.56 13.43
CA GLN A 116 8.28 1.78 14.42
C GLN A 116 7.10 1.05 13.77
N LEU A 117 6.84 -0.18 14.24
CA LEU A 117 5.66 -0.92 13.82
C LEU A 117 4.38 -0.22 14.29
N LEU A 118 3.47 0.00 13.37
CA LEU A 118 2.16 0.57 13.66
C LEU A 118 1.32 -0.46 14.42
N ASN A 119 0.61 -0.01 15.46
CA ASN A 119 -0.38 -0.83 16.14
C ASN A 119 -1.61 -1.07 15.26
N CYS A 120 -1.89 -0.13 14.35
CA CYS A 120 -3.01 -0.12 13.43
C CYS A 120 -2.43 0.15 12.03
N PRO A 121 -2.12 -0.89 11.25
CA PRO A 121 -1.60 -0.71 9.90
C PRO A 121 -2.69 -0.16 8.95
N TYR A 122 -2.27 0.32 7.79
CA TYR A 122 -3.17 0.87 6.77
C TYR A 122 -3.09 0.05 5.48
N HIS A 123 -4.18 -0.01 4.73
CA HIS A 123 -4.17 -0.34 3.30
C HIS A 123 -4.38 0.92 2.48
N VAL A 124 -3.49 1.15 1.53
CA VAL A 124 -3.59 2.20 0.52
C VAL A 124 -4.06 1.56 -0.76
N TYR A 125 -5.30 1.81 -1.17
CA TYR A 125 -5.91 1.32 -2.40
C TYR A 125 -5.78 2.37 -3.51
N PHE A 126 -5.32 1.95 -4.69
CA PHE A 126 -5.09 2.83 -5.83
C PHE A 126 -5.17 2.04 -7.15
N GLN A 127 -5.16 2.77 -8.26
CA GLN A 127 -5.02 2.22 -9.61
C GLN A 127 -3.65 2.58 -10.19
N THR A 128 -3.14 1.75 -11.10
CA THR A 128 -1.86 1.98 -11.78
C THR A 128 -2.02 2.43 -13.23
N TYR A 129 -3.22 2.84 -13.66
CA TYR A 129 -3.43 3.24 -15.05
C TYR A 129 -2.67 4.52 -15.38
N HIS A 130 -1.78 4.47 -16.37
CA HIS A 130 -0.99 5.61 -16.86
C HIS A 130 -1.83 6.78 -17.39
N GLN A 131 -3.09 6.54 -17.77
CA GLN A 131 -4.00 7.59 -18.23
C GLN A 131 -4.62 8.39 -17.09
N SER A 132 -4.44 7.95 -15.84
CA SER A 132 -4.94 8.64 -14.66
C SER A 132 -4.15 9.93 -14.40
N LEU A 133 -4.86 10.96 -13.95
CA LEU A 133 -4.25 12.25 -13.60
C LEU A 133 -3.29 12.10 -12.41
N PRO A 134 -2.17 12.86 -12.36
CA PRO A 134 -1.34 12.94 -11.16
C PRO A 134 -2.17 13.34 -9.94
N ASN A 135 -1.95 12.67 -8.82
CA ASN A 135 -2.73 12.90 -7.62
C ASN A 135 -2.25 14.18 -6.90
N GLN A 136 -3.02 15.25 -7.06
CA GLN A 136 -2.72 16.56 -6.46
C GLN A 136 -2.81 16.52 -4.94
N CYS A 137 -3.69 15.70 -4.36
CA CYS A 137 -3.78 15.53 -2.91
C CYS A 137 -2.47 14.96 -2.34
N VAL A 138 -1.94 13.91 -2.97
CA VAL A 138 -0.65 13.32 -2.57
C VAL A 138 0.47 14.35 -2.66
N SER A 139 0.52 15.12 -3.75
CA SER A 139 1.48 16.23 -3.88
C SER A 139 1.33 17.26 -2.74
N ALA A 140 0.12 17.67 -2.42
CA ALA A 140 -0.15 18.64 -1.36
C ALA A 140 0.26 18.14 0.04
N ILE A 141 -0.12 16.90 0.41
CA ILE A 141 0.19 16.34 1.73
C ILE A 141 1.67 15.98 1.91
N THR A 142 2.42 15.89 0.82
CA THR A 142 3.87 15.64 0.81
C THR A 142 4.69 16.90 0.51
N HIS A 143 4.06 18.08 0.52
CA HIS A 143 4.70 19.36 0.21
C HIS A 143 5.44 19.36 -1.13
N GLY A 144 4.86 18.72 -2.15
CA GLY A 144 5.39 18.62 -3.51
C GLY A 144 6.53 17.62 -3.68
N SER A 145 6.84 16.82 -2.65
CA SER A 145 7.97 15.87 -2.67
C SER A 145 7.54 14.41 -2.45
N PRO A 146 6.54 13.88 -3.19
CA PRO A 146 6.23 12.46 -3.11
C PRO A 146 7.36 11.64 -3.75
N LYS A 147 7.67 10.49 -3.17
CA LYS A 147 8.74 9.61 -3.67
C LYS A 147 8.40 8.93 -4.99
N TYR A 148 7.10 8.79 -5.28
CA TYR A 148 6.55 8.19 -6.48
C TYR A 148 5.48 9.12 -7.08
N PRO A 149 5.35 9.24 -8.41
CA PRO A 149 4.30 10.04 -9.04
C PRO A 149 2.97 9.29 -8.98
N TRP A 150 2.29 9.37 -7.83
CA TRP A 150 1.00 8.72 -7.64
C TRP A 150 -0.04 9.25 -8.62
N LEU A 151 -0.78 8.33 -9.25
CA LEU A 151 -1.80 8.64 -10.25
C LEU A 151 -3.17 8.18 -9.77
N GLY A 152 -4.20 8.92 -10.16
CA GLY A 152 -5.59 8.58 -9.86
C GLY A 152 -5.96 8.75 -8.39
N ASP A 153 -7.23 8.45 -8.09
CA ASP A 153 -7.78 8.56 -6.76
C ASP A 153 -7.23 7.45 -5.84
N ILE A 154 -7.08 7.76 -4.56
CA ILE A 154 -6.55 6.82 -3.56
C ILE A 154 -7.46 6.78 -2.34
N VAL A 155 -7.66 5.59 -1.79
CA VAL A 155 -8.37 5.39 -0.52
C VAL A 155 -7.46 4.70 0.47
N VAL A 156 -7.36 5.28 1.66
CA VAL A 156 -6.62 4.70 2.78
C VAL A 156 -7.61 4.17 3.81
N LEU A 157 -7.54 2.86 4.09
CA LEU A 157 -8.31 2.20 5.14
C LEU A 157 -7.39 1.76 6.27
N LYS A 158 -7.84 1.92 7.51
CA LYS A 158 -7.09 1.57 8.70
C LYS A 158 -7.60 0.26 9.30
N PHE A 159 -6.69 -0.60 9.72
CA PHE A 159 -7.03 -1.80 10.48
C PHE A 159 -7.00 -1.57 11.97
N ASP A 160 -7.78 -2.38 12.68
CA ASP A 160 -7.66 -2.59 14.10
C ASP A 160 -6.67 -3.71 14.40
N GLY A 161 -5.69 -3.40 15.25
CA GLY A 161 -4.64 -4.33 15.65
C GLY A 161 -3.67 -4.77 14.55
N LYS A 162 -2.59 -5.44 14.99
CA LYS A 162 -1.48 -5.87 14.11
C LYS A 162 -1.84 -7.01 13.16
N ARG A 163 -2.93 -7.74 13.44
CA ARG A 163 -3.37 -8.91 12.65
C ARG A 163 -4.30 -8.55 11.51
N MET A 164 -4.67 -7.28 11.35
CA MET A 164 -5.55 -6.81 10.27
C MET A 164 -6.90 -7.55 10.23
N GLU A 165 -7.40 -7.93 11.40
CA GLU A 165 -8.62 -8.74 11.50
C GLU A 165 -9.87 -7.91 11.23
N ARG A 166 -9.86 -6.61 11.55
CA ARG A 166 -11.02 -5.71 11.40
C ARG A 166 -10.58 -4.34 10.91
N PHE A 167 -11.46 -3.63 10.21
CA PHE A 167 -11.24 -2.22 9.92
C PHE A 167 -11.62 -1.34 11.11
N ARG A 168 -10.95 -0.20 11.24
CA ARG A 168 -11.25 0.84 12.21
C ARG A 168 -11.33 2.17 11.48
N SER A 169 -12.18 3.06 11.96
CA SER A 169 -12.26 4.43 11.45
C SER A 169 -10.90 5.14 11.53
N ALA A 170 -10.44 5.62 10.38
CA ALA A 170 -9.30 6.51 10.26
C ALA A 170 -9.70 7.95 10.61
N SER A 171 -8.77 8.66 11.24
CA SER A 171 -8.89 10.06 11.66
C SER A 171 -7.93 10.91 10.84
N LEU A 172 -8.42 11.95 10.16
CA LEU A 172 -7.56 12.88 9.43
C LEU A 172 -6.52 13.55 10.34
N THR A 173 -6.86 13.83 11.61
CA THR A 173 -5.94 14.50 12.53
C THR A 173 -4.82 13.55 13.00
N ASP A 174 -5.15 12.30 13.29
CA ASP A 174 -4.21 11.38 13.95
C ASP A 174 -3.40 10.54 12.96
N ASP A 175 -4.00 10.22 11.79
CA ASP A 175 -3.42 9.24 10.86
C ASP A 175 -2.62 9.90 9.73
N MET A 176 -2.85 11.18 9.43
CA MET A 176 -2.24 11.85 8.27
C MET A 176 -0.72 11.95 8.36
N ALA A 177 -0.13 12.01 9.56
CA ALA A 177 1.32 12.03 9.71
C ALA A 177 1.97 10.73 9.20
N ASN A 178 1.37 9.57 9.49
CA ASN A 178 1.88 8.28 9.01
C ASN A 178 1.66 8.13 7.50
N ILE A 179 0.51 8.58 7.01
CA ILE A 179 0.13 8.50 5.59
C ILE A 179 1.02 9.40 4.73
N SER A 180 1.23 10.66 5.13
CA SER A 180 2.12 11.59 4.43
C SER A 180 3.55 11.04 4.39
N TRP A 181 4.07 10.56 5.53
CA TRP A 181 5.39 9.96 5.58
C TRP A 181 5.54 8.75 4.65
N PHE A 182 4.53 7.90 4.54
CA PHE A 182 4.55 6.77 3.60
C PHE A 182 4.77 7.26 2.17
N PHE A 183 4.02 8.27 1.71
CA PHE A 183 4.15 8.82 0.37
C PHE A 183 5.50 9.54 0.13
N MET A 184 6.14 10.07 1.17
CA MET A 184 7.47 10.69 1.09
C MET A 184 8.63 9.68 1.11
N SER A 185 8.42 8.51 1.72
CA SER A 185 9.49 7.54 1.98
C SER A 185 9.48 6.34 1.03
N HIS A 186 8.30 5.89 0.61
CA HIS A 186 8.15 4.67 -0.17
C HIS A 186 8.11 4.98 -1.66
N ALA A 187 9.15 4.56 -2.37
CA ALA A 187 9.11 4.43 -3.82
C ALA A 187 8.36 3.15 -4.17
N ILE A 188 7.47 3.21 -5.15
CA ILE A 188 6.95 1.99 -5.76
C ILE A 188 7.86 1.64 -6.94
N PRO A 189 8.46 0.44 -6.97
CA PRO A 189 9.15 -0.05 -8.15
C PRO A 189 8.14 -0.15 -9.29
N SER A 190 8.32 0.66 -10.32
CA SER A 190 7.42 0.63 -11.46
C SER A 190 7.50 -0.76 -12.10
N GLN A 191 6.36 -1.43 -12.22
CA GLN A 191 6.23 -2.58 -13.15
C GLN A 191 6.39 -2.11 -14.61
N GLU A 192 6.41 -0.79 -14.84
CA GLU A 192 6.54 -0.13 -16.14
C GLU A 192 7.85 -0.44 -16.88
N ALA A 193 8.84 -1.08 -16.24
CA ALA A 193 10.01 -1.63 -16.94
C ALA A 193 9.72 -2.94 -17.71
N ARG A 194 8.47 -3.45 -17.73
CA ARG A 194 8.06 -4.67 -18.46
C ARG A 194 6.98 -4.43 -19.52
N VAL A 195 7.07 -3.33 -20.27
CA VAL A 195 6.39 -3.21 -21.57
C VAL A 195 7.42 -2.89 -22.64
#